data_AF-A0A8J6RHA7-F1
#
_entry.id   AF-A0A8J6RHA7-F1
#
_cell.length_a   1.000
_cell.length_b   1.000
_cell.length_c   1.000
_cell.angle_alpha   90.00
_cell.angle_beta   90.00
_cell.angle_gamma   90.00
#
_symmetry.space_group_name_H-M   'P 1'
#
loop_
_entity.id
_entity.type
_entity.pdbx_description
1 polymer ?
#
loop_
_entity_poly.entity_id
_entity_poly.type
_entity_poly.pdbx_seq_one_letter_code
_entity_poly.pdbx_strand_id
1 'polypeptide(L)'
;MRTPEQCQNMADIRAEIDRLDRQVIALLGQRFAYVKAASKFKTSETAVKAPDRFQAMLQQRRVWAEAEGLNGDAIEALYRDLVNHFIAEEMKHWQQSQPEQS
;
A
#
# COMPACT_ATOMS: atom_id res chain seq x y z
N MET A 1 -17.79 -5.62 17.28
CA MET A 1 -16.55 -4.83 17.43
C MET A 1 -16.69 -4.08 18.72
N ARG A 2 -15.75 -4.30 19.65
CA ARG A 2 -15.67 -3.51 20.87
C ARG A 2 -14.97 -2.19 20.57
N THR A 3 -15.40 -1.10 21.19
CA THR A 3 -14.59 0.12 21.21
C THR A 3 -13.39 -0.07 22.14
N PRO A 4 -12.32 0.73 22.01
CA PRO A 4 -11.18 0.66 22.93
C PRO A 4 -11.61 0.74 24.40
N GLU A 5 -12.59 1.57 24.74
CA GLU A 5 -13.10 1.79 26.10
C GLU A 5 -13.91 0.60 26.64
N GLN A 6 -14.40 -0.28 25.76
CA GLN A 6 -15.17 -1.48 26.11
C GLN A 6 -14.28 -2.71 26.35
N CYS A 7 -12.99 -2.64 26.01
CA CYS A 7 -12.07 -3.75 26.20
C CYS A 7 -11.71 -3.89 27.68
N GLN A 8 -11.87 -5.09 28.24
CA GLN A 8 -11.70 -5.30 29.67
C GLN A 8 -10.28 -5.76 30.05
N ASN A 9 -9.51 -6.20 29.06
CA ASN A 9 -8.16 -6.72 29.26
C ASN A 9 -7.35 -6.66 27.95
N MET A 10 -6.06 -6.99 28.04
CA MET A 10 -5.15 -7.00 26.90
C MET A 10 -5.51 -8.02 25.82
N ALA A 11 -6.22 -9.10 26.15
CA ALA A 11 -6.65 -10.08 25.16
C ALA A 11 -7.75 -9.50 24.26
N ASP A 12 -8.70 -8.73 24.82
CA ASP A 12 -9.71 -8.03 24.04
C ASP A 12 -9.09 -6.99 23.08
N ILE A 13 -8.14 -6.20 23.58
CA ILE A 13 -7.42 -5.19 22.78
C ILE A 13 -6.69 -5.86 21.61
N ARG A 14 -5.93 -6.92 21.88
CA ARG A 14 -5.19 -7.66 20.83
C ARG A 14 -6.12 -8.27 19.79
N ALA A 15 -7.25 -8.83 20.21
CA ALA A 15 -8.22 -9.40 19.28
C ALA A 15 -8.82 -8.34 18.33
N GLU A 16 -9.10 -7.13 18.83
CA GLU A 16 -9.60 -6.05 17.98
C GLU A 16 -8.50 -5.47 17.08
N ILE A 17 -7.25 -5.38 17.54
CA ILE A 17 -6.10 -5.02 16.69
C ILE A 17 -5.91 -6.06 15.57
N ASP A 18 -5.87 -7.35 15.90
CA ASP A 18 -5.74 -8.43 14.90
C ASP A 18 -6.87 -8.37 13.86
N ARG A 19 -8.08 -8.01 14.30
CA ARG A 19 -9.23 -7.84 13.41
C ARG A 19 -9.06 -6.64 12.47
N LEU A 20 -8.54 -5.52 12.97
CA LEU A 20 -8.23 -4.34 12.16
C LEU A 20 -7.12 -4.66 11.15
N ASP A 21 -6.05 -5.31 11.59
CA ASP A 21 -4.91 -5.65 10.74
C ASP A 21 -5.32 -6.59 9.60
N ARG A 22 -6.20 -7.57 9.86
CA ARG A 22 -6.78 -8.41 8.80
C ARG A 22 -7.53 -7.60 7.74
N GLN A 23 -8.27 -6.56 8.16
CA GLN A 23 -8.97 -5.67 7.21
C GLN A 23 -7.97 -4.82 6.43
N VAL A 24 -6.95 -4.27 7.08
CA VAL A 24 -5.88 -3.52 6.41
C VAL A 24 -5.19 -4.38 5.36
N ILE A 25 -4.82 -5.61 5.71
CA ILE A 25 -4.19 -6.56 4.77
C ILE A 25 -5.12 -6.89 3.61
N ALA A 26 -6.42 -7.11 3.86
CA ALA A 26 -7.39 -7.35 2.78
C ALA A 26 -7.51 -6.15 1.82
N LEU A 27 -7.51 -4.92 2.35
CA LEU A 27 -7.53 -3.69 1.56
C LEU A 27 -6.23 -3.52 0.75
N LEU A 28 -5.07 -3.86 1.34
CA LEU A 28 -3.80 -3.87 0.63
C LEU A 28 -3.78 -4.88 -0.52
N GLY A 29 -4.38 -6.07 -0.32
CA GLY A 29 -4.56 -7.06 -1.38
C GLY A 29 -5.42 -6.54 -2.54
N GLN A 30 -6.53 -5.86 -2.24
CA GLN A 30 -7.36 -5.20 -3.25
C GLN A 30 -6.60 -4.08 -3.97
N ARG A 31 -5.88 -3.24 -3.23
CA ARG A 31 -5.02 -2.18 -3.78
C ARG A 31 -3.98 -2.77 -4.74
N PHE A 32 -3.36 -3.89 -4.39
CA PHE A 32 -2.40 -4.57 -5.25
C PHE A 32 -3.03 -5.10 -6.55
N ALA A 33 -4.28 -5.59 -6.50
CA ALA A 33 -5.00 -5.99 -7.71
C ALA A 33 -5.17 -4.81 -8.69
N TYR A 34 -5.44 -3.60 -8.20
CA TYR A 34 -5.48 -2.40 -9.05
C TYR A 34 -4.12 -2.04 -9.64
N VAL A 35 -3.02 -2.22 -8.91
CA VAL A 35 -1.66 -2.02 -9.45
C VAL A 35 -1.39 -3.00 -10.59
N LYS A 36 -1.71 -4.28 -10.42
CA LYS A 36 -1.61 -5.30 -11.48
C LYS A 36 -2.51 -5.00 -12.69
N ALA A 37 -3.70 -4.43 -12.47
CA ALA A 37 -4.56 -4.01 -13.58
C ALA A 37 -3.97 -2.81 -14.32
N ALA A 38 -3.40 -1.84 -13.58
CA ALA A 38 -2.76 -0.66 -14.13
C ALA A 38 -1.53 -1.00 -14.98
N SER A 39 -0.81 -2.08 -14.67
CA SER A 39 0.36 -2.54 -15.44
C SER A 39 0.03 -2.79 -16.91
N LYS A 40 -1.18 -3.27 -17.22
CA LYS A 40 -1.66 -3.52 -18.59
C LYS A 40 -1.72 -2.26 -19.47
N PHE A 41 -1.78 -1.08 -18.84
CA PHE A 41 -1.84 0.21 -19.53
C PHE A 41 -0.46 0.88 -19.66
N LYS A 42 0.60 0.29 -19.07
CA LYS A 42 1.95 0.85 -19.14
C LYS A 42 2.63 0.31 -20.41
N THR A 43 2.83 1.18 -21.39
CA THR A 43 3.50 0.87 -22.67
C THR A 43 5.01 1.08 -22.63
N SER A 44 5.57 1.60 -21.53
CA SER A 44 7.02 1.77 -21.32
C SER A 44 7.40 1.74 -19.84
N GLU A 45 8.66 1.40 -19.55
CA GLU A 45 9.26 1.51 -18.19
C GLU A 45 9.22 2.93 -17.63
N THR A 46 9.30 3.96 -18.48
CA THR A 46 9.26 5.37 -18.05
C THR A 46 7.88 5.79 -17.53
N ALA A 47 6.79 5.16 -17.99
CA ALA A 47 5.45 5.37 -17.45
C ALA A 47 5.29 4.78 -16.03
N VAL A 48 6.17 3.88 -15.61
CA VAL A 48 6.14 3.24 -14.27
C VAL A 48 6.55 4.22 -13.17
N LYS A 49 7.42 5.20 -13.46
CA LYS A 49 8.11 5.98 -12.42
C LYS A 49 7.51 7.35 -12.10
N ALA A 50 6.43 7.78 -12.78
CA ALA A 50 5.78 9.10 -12.66
C ALA A 50 6.03 9.81 -11.30
N PRO A 51 7.17 10.52 -11.17
CA PRO A 51 7.73 10.81 -9.84
C PRO A 51 6.90 11.86 -9.12
N ASP A 52 6.37 12.83 -9.86
CA ASP A 52 5.49 13.86 -9.34
C ASP A 52 4.18 13.27 -8.80
N ARG A 53 3.60 12.29 -9.51
CA ARG A 53 2.41 11.58 -9.04
C ARG A 53 2.70 10.80 -7.76
N PHE A 54 3.88 10.16 -7.67
CA PHE A 54 4.27 9.41 -6.49
C PHE A 54 4.47 10.33 -5.27
N GLN A 55 5.15 11.46 -5.44
CA GLN A 55 5.33 12.43 -4.35
C GLN A 55 4.00 13.07 -3.93
N ALA A 56 3.16 13.47 -4.87
CA ALA A 56 1.82 14.01 -4.56
C ALA A 56 0.96 12.97 -3.83
N MET A 57 1.04 11.70 -4.22
CA MET A 57 0.36 10.60 -3.54
C MET A 57 0.81 10.50 -2.07
N LEU A 58 2.12 10.55 -1.82
CA LEU A 58 2.71 10.44 -0.47
C LEU A 58 2.32 11.63 0.42
N GLN A 59 2.41 12.86 -0.10
CA GLN A 59 1.98 14.05 0.64
C GLN A 59 0.50 13.97 1.02
N GLN A 60 -0.35 13.44 0.13
CA GLN A 60 -1.76 13.24 0.45
C GLN A 60 -1.96 12.23 1.58
N ARG A 61 -1.17 11.15 1.65
CA ARG A 61 -1.26 10.16 2.74
C ARG A 61 -0.79 10.75 4.06
N ARG A 62 0.19 11.64 4.01
CA ARG A 62 0.63 12.42 5.18
C ARG A 62 -0.52 13.23 5.77
N VAL A 63 -1.23 14.00 4.93
CA VAL A 63 -2.39 14.80 5.36
C VAL A 63 -3.50 13.92 5.94
N TRP A 64 -3.78 12.77 5.33
CA TRP A 64 -4.77 11.83 5.87
C TRP A 64 -4.35 11.23 7.21
N ALA A 65 -3.07 10.91 7.39
CA ALA A 65 -2.54 10.41 8.65
C ALA A 65 -2.71 11.43 9.78
N GLU A 66 -2.37 12.69 9.51
CA GLU A 66 -2.50 13.78 10.48
C GLU A 66 -3.96 14.01 10.89
N ALA A 67 -4.91 13.87 9.95
CA ALA A 67 -6.35 13.95 10.25
C ALA A 67 -6.87 12.84 11.18
N GLU A 68 -6.21 11.67 11.18
CA GLU A 68 -6.52 10.53 12.06
C GLU A 68 -5.66 10.54 13.35
N GLY A 69 -4.91 11.62 13.60
CA GLY A 69 -4.05 11.74 14.79
C GLY A 69 -2.76 10.90 14.73
N LEU A 70 -2.36 10.46 13.54
CA LEU A 70 -1.14 9.68 13.31
C LEU A 70 0.04 10.58 12.91
N ASN A 71 1.26 10.07 13.08
CA ASN A 71 2.45 10.75 12.59
C ASN A 71 2.52 10.66 11.05
N GLY A 72 2.51 11.83 10.40
CA GLY A 72 2.54 11.94 8.94
C GLY A 72 3.77 11.28 8.30
N ASP A 73 4.97 11.49 8.87
CA ASP A 73 6.22 10.90 8.37
C ASP A 73 6.20 9.37 8.44
N ALA A 74 5.65 8.81 9.52
CA ALA A 74 5.54 7.37 9.70
C ALA A 74 4.64 6.72 8.64
N ILE A 75 3.47 7.31 8.38
CA ILE A 75 2.55 6.80 7.35
C ILE A 75 3.11 7.02 5.95
N GLU A 76 3.78 8.14 5.71
CA GLU A 76 4.46 8.36 4.44
C GLU A 76 5.50 7.28 4.15
N ALA A 77 6.37 6.97 5.12
CA ALA A 77 7.39 5.93 4.99
C ALA A 77 6.77 4.55 4.70
N LEU A 78 5.73 4.18 5.44
CA LEU A 78 4.99 2.94 5.21
C LEU A 78 4.46 2.82 3.77
N TYR A 79 3.84 3.88 3.25
CA TYR A 79 3.30 3.88 1.90
C TYR A 79 4.38 3.94 0.81
N ARG A 80 5.51 4.61 1.09
CA ARG A 80 6.67 4.64 0.20
C ARG A 80 7.22 3.23 -0.01
N ASP A 81 7.44 2.50 1.07
CA ASP A 81 7.96 1.13 1.03
C ASP A 81 6.98 0.18 0.34
N LEU A 82 5.69 0.26 0.68
CA LEU A 82 4.64 -0.53 0.06
C LEU A 82 4.60 -0.35 -1.47
N VAL A 83 4.65 0.89 -1.95
CA VAL A 83 4.57 1.17 -3.39
C VAL A 83 5.85 0.76 -4.11
N ASN A 84 7.02 1.03 -3.52
CA ASN A 84 8.30 0.59 -4.08
C ASN A 84 8.34 -0.94 -4.21
N HIS A 85 7.84 -1.67 -3.21
CA HIS A 85 7.72 -3.12 -3.28
C HIS A 85 6.83 -3.57 -4.46
N PHE A 86 5.66 -2.96 -4.62
CA PHE A 86 4.76 -3.31 -5.73
C PHE A 86 5.36 -3.00 -7.11
N ILE A 87 6.07 -1.88 -7.25
CA ILE A 87 6.77 -1.54 -8.50
C ILE A 87 7.86 -2.59 -8.79
N ALA A 88 8.64 -2.98 -7.78
CA ALA A 88 9.69 -4.00 -7.94
C ALA A 88 9.10 -5.36 -8.35
N GLU A 89 7.98 -5.76 -7.74
CA GLU A 89 7.26 -6.98 -8.12
C GLU A 89 6.70 -6.91 -9.54
N GLU A 90 6.16 -5.75 -9.98
CA GLU A 90 5.74 -5.56 -11.37
C GLU A 90 6.92 -5.75 -12.34
N MET A 91 8.09 -5.16 -12.06
CA MET A 91 9.26 -5.26 -12.94
C MET A 91 9.74 -6.70 -13.12
N LYS A 92 9.71 -7.52 -12.06
CA LYS A 92 10.04 -8.95 -12.15
C LYS A 92 9.08 -9.69 -13.07
N HIS A 93 7.78 -9.46 -12.94
CA HIS A 93 6.76 -10.09 -13.80
C HIS A 93 6.91 -9.66 -15.26
N TRP A 94 7.20 -8.37 -15.52
CA TRP A 94 7.45 -7.86 -16.87
C TRP A 94 8.64 -8.55 -17.54
N GLN A 95 9.77 -8.67 -16.84
CA GLN A 95 10.98 -9.35 -17.36
C GLN A 95 10.73 -10.82 -17.70
N GLN A 96 9.93 -11.53 -16.91
CA GLN A 96 9.58 -12.93 -17.15
C GLN A 96 8.58 -13.13 -18.30
N SER A 97 7.81 -12.09 -18.63
CA SER A 97 6.76 -12.15 -19.66
C SER A 97 7.22 -11.70 -21.06
N GLN A 98 8.45 -11.22 -21.21
CA GLN A 98 9.03 -10.97 -22.54
C GLN A 98 9.59 -12.30 -23.08
N PRO A 99 9.10 -12.81 -24.23
CA PRO A 99 9.76 -13.93 -24.88
C PRO A 99 11.17 -13.48 -25.28
N GLU A 100 12.18 -14.34 -25.03
CA GLU A 100 13.51 -14.20 -25.62
C GLU A 100 13.34 -13.93 -27.11
N GLN A 101 13.61 -12.70 -27.55
CA GLN A 101 13.78 -12.41 -28.95
C GLN A 101 15.10 -13.06 -29.37
N SER A 102 15.02 -14.33 -29.80
CA SER A 102 16.06 -15.00 -30.59
C SER A 102 15.95 -14.57 -32.05
#